data_AF-A0A4R3E3N8-F1
#
_entry.id   AF-A0A4R3E3N8-F1
#
_cell.length_a   1.000
_cell.length_b   1.000
_cell.length_c   1.000
_cell.angle_alpha   90.00
_cell.angle_beta   90.00
_cell.angle_gamma   90.00
#
_symmetry.space_group_name_H-M   'P 1'
#
loop_
_entity.id
_entity.type
_entity.pdbx_description
1 polymer ?
#
loop_
_entity_poly.entity_id
_entity_poly.type
_entity_poly.pdbx_seq_one_letter_code
_entity_poly.pdbx_strand_id
1 'polypeptide(L)' 'MKEPIVIHTEDDYERAQLRVKELGRPPEGSAEEKEQQALAEAMLAWELRHDEADDRG' A
#
# COMPACT_ATOMS: atom_id res chain seq x y z
N MET A 1 -16.40 -8.12 -5.13
CA MET A 1 -15.51 -7.03 -4.69
C MET A 1 -14.15 -7.66 -4.43
N LYS A 2 -13.06 -7.12 -4.98
CA LYS A 2 -11.71 -7.55 -4.59
C LYS A 2 -11.50 -7.01 -3.17
N GLU A 3 -11.07 -7.85 -2.23
CA GLU A 3 -10.88 -7.42 -0.84
C GLU A 3 -9.88 -6.25 -0.77
N PRO A 4 -10.14 -5.24 0.07
CA PRO A 4 -9.22 -4.12 0.22
C PRO A 4 -7.89 -4.62 0.78
N ILE A 5 -6.78 -4.13 0.21
CA ILE A 5 -5.45 -4.38 0.77
C ILE A 5 -5.33 -3.54 2.04
N VAL A 6 -4.98 -4.18 3.17
CA VAL A 6 -4.80 -3.50 4.44
C VAL A 6 -3.45 -3.89 5.02
N ILE A 7 -2.66 -2.88 5.40
CA ILE A 7 -1.37 -3.05 6.07
C ILE A 7 -1.60 -2.89 7.57
N HIS A 8 -1.23 -3.90 8.34
CA HIS A 8 -1.36 -3.91 9.80
C HIS A 8 -0.02 -3.81 10.51
N THR A 9 1.04 -4.29 9.87
CA THR A 9 2.39 -4.41 10.45
C THR A 9 3.45 -3.79 9.53
N GLU A 10 4.64 -3.57 10.08
CA GLU A 10 5.80 -3.15 9.28
C GLU A 10 6.17 -4.20 8.22
N ASP A 11 6.09 -5.50 8.55
CA ASP A 11 6.32 -6.59 7.60
C ASP A 11 5.33 -6.54 6.40
N ASP A 12 4.07 -6.20 6.65
CA ASP A 12 3.07 -6.02 5.57
C ASP A 12 3.45 -4.83 4.68
N TYR A 13 3.94 -3.75 5.30
CA TYR A 13 4.37 -2.54 4.61
C TYR A 13 5.61 -2.82 3.74
N GLU A 14 6.60 -3.56 4.24
CA GLU A 14 7.76 -4.00 3.46
C GLU A 14 7.36 -4.89 2.28
N ARG A 15 6.45 -5.84 2.49
CA ARG A 15 5.91 -6.69 1.42
C ARG A 15 5.17 -5.87 0.37
N ALA A 16 4.38 -4.88 0.77
CA ALA A 16 3.68 -4.00 -0.14
C ALA A 16 4.66 -3.17 -1.00
N GLN A 17 5.73 -2.63 -0.40
CA GLN A 17 6.79 -1.93 -1.12
C GLN A 17 7.51 -2.83 -2.13
N LEU A 18 7.86 -4.06 -1.74
CA LEU A 18 8.47 -5.04 -2.64
C LEU A 18 7.54 -5.33 -3.82
N ARG A 19 6.24 -5.51 -3.55
CA ARG A 19 5.26 -5.79 -4.57
C ARG A 19 5.11 -4.65 -5.58
N VAL A 20 5.07 -3.40 -5.12
CA VAL A 20 5.07 -2.22 -6.01
C VAL A 20 6.32 -2.17 -6.88
N LYS A 21 7.49 -2.52 -6.34
CA LYS A 21 8.74 -2.60 -7.12
C LYS A 21 8.70 -3.70 -8.18
N GLU A 22 8.12 -4.86 -7.87
CA GLU A 22 7.93 -5.96 -8.83
C GLU A 22 6.98 -5.60 -9.98
N LEU A 23 5.90 -4.87 -9.69
CA LEU A 23 4.92 -4.43 -10.69
C LEU A 23 5.53 -3.41 -11.69
N GLY A 24 6.53 -2.65 -11.25
CA GLY A 24 7.27 -1.72 -12.11
C GLY A 24 6.40 -0.59 -12.66
N ARG A 25 6.22 -0.56 -13.99
CA ARG A 25 5.34 0.40 -14.68
C ARG A 25 4.30 -0.38 -15.50
N PRO A 26 3.22 -0.86 -14.88
CA PRO A 26 2.18 -1.57 -15.58
C PRO A 26 1.46 -0.65 -16.58
N PRO A 27 0.88 -1.21 -17.64
CA PRO A 27 0.11 -0.43 -18.61
C PRO A 27 -1.17 0.13 -17.97
N GLU A 28 -1.60 1.29 -18.43
CA GLU A 28 -2.80 1.97 -17.94
C GLU A 28 -4.05 1.10 -18.16
N GLY A 29 -4.93 1.06 -17.15
CA GLY A 29 -6.15 0.25 -17.10
C GLY A 29 -5.92 -1.22 -16.74
N SER A 30 -4.68 -1.67 -16.62
CA SER A 30 -4.35 -3.08 -16.31
C SER A 30 -4.76 -3.47 -14.89
N ALA A 31 -4.86 -4.78 -14.66
CA ALA A 31 -5.08 -5.30 -13.31
C ALA A 31 -3.89 -4.99 -12.38
N GLU A 32 -2.68 -4.93 -12.95
CA GLU A 32 -1.44 -4.61 -12.25
C GLU A 32 -1.38 -3.14 -11.81
N GLU A 33 -1.84 -2.21 -12.64
CA GLU A 33 -1.97 -0.80 -12.26
C GLU A 33 -2.98 -0.63 -11.10
N LYS A 34 -4.13 -1.32 -11.17
CA LYS A 34 -5.13 -1.29 -10.10
C LYS A 34 -4.60 -1.88 -8.80
N GLU A 35 -3.77 -2.92 -8.89
CA GLU A 35 -3.08 -3.50 -7.74
C GLU A 35 -2.04 -2.54 -7.16
N GLN A 36 -1.25 -1.89 -8.00
CA GLN A 36 -0.27 -0.89 -7.60
C GLN A 36 -0.94 0.29 -6.89
N GLN A 37 -2.07 0.77 -7.42
CA GLN A 37 -2.86 1.83 -6.80
C GLN A 37 -3.40 1.39 -5.43
N ALA A 38 -3.98 0.20 -5.32
CA ALA A 38 -4.50 -0.31 -4.04
C ALA A 38 -3.39 -0.50 -2.98
N LEU A 39 -2.19 -0.92 -3.39
CA LEU A 39 -1.02 -1.02 -2.51
C LEU A 39 -0.58 0.37 -2.01
N ALA A 40 -0.53 1.37 -2.91
CA ALA A 40 -0.20 2.75 -2.55
C ALA A 40 -1.20 3.35 -1.55
N GLU A 41 -2.50 3.13 -1.77
CA GLU A 41 -3.55 3.57 -0.85
C GLU A 41 -3.44 2.91 0.53
N ALA A 42 -3.15 1.61 0.58
CA ALA A 42 -2.96 0.87 1.82
C ALA A 42 -1.74 1.36 2.62
N MET A 43 -0.63 1.63 1.93
CA MET A 43 0.61 2.16 2.54
C MET A 43 0.37 3.56 3.13
N LEU A 44 -0.24 4.46 2.37
CA LEU A 44 -0.58 5.80 2.84
C LEU A 44 -1.53 5.75 4.05
N ALA A 45 -2.55 4.89 4.01
CA ALA A 45 -3.47 4.74 5.13
C ALA A 45 -2.78 4.23 6.40
N TRP A 46 -1.75 3.39 6.28
CA TRP A 46 -0.96 2.92 7.42
C TRP A 46 -0.04 4.01 7.97
N GLU A 47 0.64 4.76 7.10
CA GLU A 47 1.50 5.90 7.47
C GLU A 47 0.72 6.96 8.22
N LEU A 48 -0.45 7.37 7.70
CA LEU A 48 -1.30 8.37 8.37
C LEU A 48 -1.71 7.95 9.79
N ARG A 49 -1.98 6.65 10.01
CA ARG A 49 -2.29 6.14 11.36
C ARG A 49 -1.07 6.17 12.29
N HIS A 50 0.13 6.03 11.75
CA HIS A 50 1.38 6.09 12.52
C HIS A 50 1.77 7.53 12.84
N ASP A 51 1.64 8.44 11.86
CA ASP A 51 1.88 9.87 12.05
C ASP A 51 0.90 10.48 13.07
N GLU A 52 -0.39 10.11 13.01
CA GLU A 52 -1.39 10.54 14.01
C GLU A 52 -1.18 9.94 15.42
N ALA A 53 -0.42 8.85 15.52
CA ALA A 53 -0.05 8.24 16.80
C ALA A 53 1.18 8.92 17.42
N ASP A 54 2.10 9.43 16.60
CA ASP A 54 3.33 10.09 17.04
C ASP A 54 3.08 11.55 17.50
N ASP A 55 2.13 12.27 16.91
CA ASP A 55 1.78 13.66 17.27
C ASP A 55 1.04 13.81 18.62
N ARG A 56 0.84 12.71 19.38
CA ARG A 56 0.24 12.70 20.72
C ARG A 56 1.22 12.35 21.86
N GLY A 57 2.51 12.27 21.57
CA GLY A 57 3.60 11.97 22.53
C GLY A 57 4.11 13.18 23.31
#